data_AF-A0A2Y9EC23-F1
#
_entry.id   AF-A0A2Y9EC23-F1
#
_cell.length_a   1.000
_cell.length_b   1.000
_cell.length_c   1.000
_cell.angle_alpha   90.00
_cell.angle_beta   90.00
_cell.angle_gamma   90.00
#
_symmetry.space_group_name_H-M   'P 1'
#
loop_
_entity.id
_entity.type
_entity.pdbx_description
1 polymer ?
#
loop_
_entity_poly.entity_id
_entity_poly.type
_entity_poly.pdbx_seq_one_letter_code
_entity_poly.pdbx_strand_id
1 'polypeptide(L)'
;MASLRTAKAWVKSYFKENYIPQVCEALLCGLLATCPEDPLRYLEVMIKYIIESGLQRLLWDMCIDPSVKPKMRRLSETYLEQLFGLDDQLMTPELMIKACSFYTGNLVKTYFSIWRDAALSHITESETMAKHMKKAKEYNNFRLQRWIFCHWHPYVENKKQQLKEALSRIQKMFYCYKLINILTKWRDKARCRNKKREDDLLLKHELQLRKWKTKSKSKLFTEEEQMFLQGSSSECSLVGESLPCDISLLPERAILQ
;
A
#
# COMPACT_ATOMS: atom_id res chain seq x y z
N MET A 1 -7.39 -30.30 65.30
CA MET A 1 -6.87 -30.49 66.68
C MET A 1 -6.15 -29.22 67.09
N ALA A 2 -6.39 -28.72 68.31
CA ALA A 2 -5.61 -27.60 68.83
C ALA A 2 -4.21 -28.10 69.21
N SER A 3 -3.16 -27.49 68.64
CA SER A 3 -1.78 -27.85 68.96
C SER A 3 -1.46 -27.45 70.41
N LEU A 4 -0.74 -28.29 71.17
CA LEU A 4 -0.33 -27.98 72.55
C LEU A 4 0.83 -26.97 72.61
N ARG A 5 1.24 -26.35 71.48
CA ARG A 5 2.34 -25.37 71.41
C ARG A 5 2.21 -24.25 72.44
N THR A 6 1.00 -23.72 72.62
CA THR A 6 0.68 -22.63 73.56
C THR A 6 0.19 -23.14 74.92
N ALA A 7 0.13 -24.46 75.14
CA ALA A 7 -0.31 -25.03 76.41
C ALA A 7 0.75 -24.87 77.51
N LYS A 8 0.29 -24.87 78.76
CA LYS A 8 1.16 -24.80 79.95
C LYS A 8 2.14 -25.99 79.97
N ALA A 9 3.36 -25.75 80.47
CA ALA A 9 4.43 -26.75 80.47
C ALA A 9 4.03 -28.10 81.10
N TRP A 10 3.28 -28.07 82.21
CA TRP A 10 2.80 -29.28 82.88
C TRP A 10 1.87 -30.14 82.00
N VAL A 11 1.09 -29.54 81.08
CA VAL A 11 0.24 -30.28 80.14
C VAL A 11 1.11 -31.00 79.11
N LYS A 12 2.16 -30.35 78.62
CA LYS A 12 3.13 -30.98 77.71
C LYS A 12 3.86 -32.13 78.39
N SER A 13 4.30 -31.95 79.64
CA SER A 13 4.92 -33.01 80.43
C SER A 13 3.95 -34.17 80.67
N TYR A 14 2.70 -33.89 81.03
CA TYR A 14 1.67 -34.92 81.20
C TYR A 14 1.49 -35.78 79.93
N PHE A 15 1.43 -35.15 78.75
CA PHE A 15 1.31 -35.89 77.48
C PHE A 15 2.53 -36.77 77.20
N LYS A 16 3.74 -36.29 77.51
CA LYS A 16 5.00 -37.06 77.35
C LYS A 16 5.09 -38.21 78.35
N GLU A 17 4.81 -37.94 79.62
CA GLU A 17 4.91 -38.91 80.72
C GLU A 17 3.89 -40.05 80.61
N ASN A 18 2.69 -39.76 80.08
CA ASN A 18 1.64 -40.76 79.90
C ASN A 18 1.66 -41.41 78.51
N TYR A 19 2.72 -41.22 77.71
CA TYR A 19 2.87 -41.80 76.38
C TYR A 19 1.67 -41.57 75.44
N ILE A 20 0.97 -40.44 75.62
CA ILE A 20 -0.28 -40.15 74.89
C ILE A 20 -0.04 -40.09 73.37
N PRO A 21 1.03 -39.45 72.86
CA PRO A 21 1.33 -39.48 71.43
C PRO A 21 1.47 -40.91 70.88
N GLN A 22 2.16 -41.79 71.60
CA GLN A 22 2.40 -43.17 71.19
C GLN A 22 1.10 -44.00 71.21
N VAL A 23 0.24 -43.80 72.20
CA VAL A 23 -1.09 -44.44 72.27
C VAL A 23 -1.96 -44.01 71.10
N CYS A 24 -2.02 -42.71 70.83
CA CYS A 24 -2.74 -42.19 69.67
C CYS A 24 -2.15 -42.72 68.36
N GLU A 25 -0.83 -42.91 68.27
CA GLU A 25 -0.19 -43.45 67.07
C GLU A 25 -0.63 -44.87 66.79
N ALA A 26 -0.58 -45.74 67.81
CA ALA A 26 -0.98 -47.13 67.69
C ALA A 26 -2.47 -47.27 67.30
N LEU A 27 -3.35 -46.49 67.94
CA LEU A 27 -4.78 -46.48 67.63
C LEU A 27 -5.07 -45.99 66.21
N LEU A 28 -4.41 -44.91 65.77
CA LEU A 28 -4.57 -44.37 64.42
C LEU A 28 -4.01 -45.33 63.37
N CYS A 29 -2.86 -45.96 63.63
CA CYS A 29 -2.30 -46.98 62.76
C CYS A 29 -3.24 -48.18 62.63
N GLY A 30 -3.85 -48.61 63.74
CA GLY A 30 -4.89 -49.64 63.77
C GLY A 30 -6.09 -49.28 62.90
N LEU A 31 -6.71 -48.14 63.16
CA LEU A 31 -7.88 -47.66 62.40
C LEU A 31 -7.61 -47.56 60.89
N LEU A 32 -6.46 -47.03 60.50
CA LEU A 32 -6.08 -46.88 59.08
C LEU A 32 -5.71 -48.21 58.41
N ALA A 33 -5.41 -49.25 59.17
CA ALA A 33 -5.08 -50.57 58.65
C ALA A 33 -6.31 -51.48 58.54
N THR A 34 -7.17 -51.49 59.57
CA THR A 34 -8.34 -52.38 59.64
C THR A 34 -9.61 -51.76 59.06
N CYS A 35 -9.71 -50.43 58.98
CA CYS A 35 -10.87 -49.69 58.45
C CYS A 35 -12.23 -50.28 58.89
N PRO A 36 -12.51 -50.36 60.20
CA PRO A 36 -13.72 -50.99 60.71
C PRO A 36 -14.99 -50.21 60.33
N GLU A 37 -16.12 -50.91 60.18
CA GLU A 37 -17.43 -50.29 59.91
C GLU A 37 -17.90 -49.37 61.04
N ASP A 38 -17.57 -49.72 62.29
CA ASP A 38 -17.81 -48.89 63.48
C ASP A 38 -16.47 -48.52 64.17
N PRO A 39 -15.90 -47.34 63.88
CA PRO A 39 -14.61 -46.92 64.42
C PRO A 39 -14.66 -46.60 65.91
N LEU A 40 -15.82 -46.21 66.46
CA LEU A 40 -15.95 -45.85 67.87
C LEU A 40 -15.90 -47.11 68.75
N ARG A 41 -16.66 -48.15 68.35
CA ARG A 41 -16.62 -49.44 69.03
C ARG A 41 -15.25 -50.10 68.92
N TYR A 42 -14.59 -49.97 67.78
CA TYR A 42 -13.22 -50.45 67.60
C TYR A 42 -12.24 -49.76 68.55
N LEU A 43 -12.29 -48.43 68.63
CA LEU A 43 -11.42 -47.67 69.53
C LEU A 43 -11.64 -48.05 70.99
N GLU A 44 -12.89 -48.25 71.44
CA GLU A 44 -13.18 -48.65 72.81
C GLU A 44 -12.53 -50.01 73.16
N VAL A 45 -12.67 -51.00 72.26
CA VAL A 45 -12.09 -52.33 72.43
C VAL A 45 -10.56 -52.25 72.46
N MET A 46 -9.96 -51.48 71.56
CA MET A 46 -8.50 -51.34 71.48
C MET A 46 -7.94 -50.56 72.67
N ILE A 47 -8.65 -49.55 73.18
CA ILE A 47 -8.25 -48.83 74.40
C ILE A 47 -8.27 -49.77 75.61
N LYS A 48 -9.32 -50.59 75.77
CA LYS A 48 -9.38 -51.62 76.82
C LYS A 48 -8.21 -52.59 76.72
N TYR A 49 -7.91 -53.06 75.51
CA TYR A 49 -6.78 -53.95 75.25
C TYR A 49 -5.42 -53.34 75.60
N ILE A 50 -5.20 -52.05 75.29
CA ILE A 50 -3.98 -51.31 75.67
C ILE A 50 -3.87 -51.17 77.19
N ILE A 51 -4.99 -50.87 77.87
CA ILE A 51 -5.02 -50.76 79.34
C ILE A 51 -4.64 -52.10 79.98
N GLU A 52 -5.19 -53.21 79.48
CA GLU A 52 -4.90 -54.56 79.97
C GLU A 52 -3.46 -55.00 79.69
N SER A 53 -2.91 -54.62 78.54
CA SER A 53 -1.54 -54.96 78.12
C SER A 53 -0.46 -54.10 78.80
N GLY A 54 -0.84 -52.92 79.31
CA GLY A 54 0.03 -51.94 79.94
C GLY A 54 0.86 -51.11 78.96
N LEU A 55 1.09 -49.84 79.32
CA LEU A 55 1.81 -48.87 78.48
C LEU A 55 3.29 -49.22 78.24
N GLN A 56 3.90 -50.03 79.10
CA GLN A 56 5.30 -50.45 78.97
C GLN A 56 5.56 -51.38 77.78
N ARG A 57 4.52 -52.07 77.29
CA ARG A 57 4.59 -52.99 76.14
C ARG A 57 3.92 -52.40 74.90
N LEU A 58 3.65 -51.10 74.90
CA LEU A 58 2.96 -50.43 73.80
C LEU A 58 3.85 -50.43 72.55
N LEU A 59 3.40 -51.14 71.53
CA LEU A 59 4.00 -51.15 70.20
C LEU A 59 3.05 -50.48 69.21
N TRP A 60 3.60 -49.85 68.17
CA TRP A 60 2.82 -49.13 67.16
C TRP A 60 1.87 -50.03 66.37
N ASP A 61 2.17 -51.33 66.29
CA ASP A 61 1.41 -52.36 65.58
C ASP A 61 0.47 -53.16 66.50
N MET A 62 0.41 -52.82 67.79
CA MET A 62 -0.42 -53.54 68.77
C MET A 62 -1.91 -53.53 68.42
N CYS A 63 -2.38 -52.49 67.74
CA CYS A 63 -3.77 -52.35 67.30
C CYS A 63 -3.98 -52.77 65.83
N ILE A 64 -3.04 -53.50 65.22
CA ILE A 64 -3.14 -54.01 63.85
C ILE A 64 -3.18 -55.53 63.90
N ASP A 65 -4.15 -56.14 63.22
CA ASP A 65 -4.18 -57.60 63.07
C ASP A 65 -2.92 -58.07 62.30
N PRO A 66 -2.16 -59.06 62.82
CA PRO A 66 -1.02 -59.66 62.14
C PRO A 66 -1.24 -59.98 60.66
N SER A 67 -2.47 -60.29 60.25
CA SER A 67 -2.84 -60.60 58.85
C SER A 67 -2.71 -59.41 57.88
N VAL A 68 -2.91 -58.18 58.37
CA VAL A 68 -2.93 -56.92 57.59
C VAL A 68 -1.77 -55.98 57.93
N LYS A 69 -0.75 -56.51 58.64
CA LYS A 69 0.41 -55.73 59.08
C LYS A 69 1.19 -55.16 57.88
N PRO A 70 1.34 -53.83 57.78
CA PRO A 70 2.11 -53.23 56.69
C PRO A 70 3.61 -53.50 56.86
N LYS A 71 4.33 -53.70 55.74
CA LYS A 71 5.80 -53.92 55.73
C LYS A 71 6.60 -52.70 56.22
N MET A 72 5.99 -51.51 56.22
CA MET A 72 6.59 -50.27 56.67
C MET A 72 5.62 -49.55 57.60
N ARG A 73 6.16 -48.95 58.66
CA ARG A 73 5.41 -48.09 59.59
C ARG A 73 4.90 -46.86 58.83
N ARG A 74 3.58 -46.63 58.82
CA ARG A 74 2.95 -45.53 58.04
C ARG A 74 3.10 -44.15 58.70
N LEU A 75 3.20 -44.11 60.02
CA LEU A 75 3.44 -42.89 60.80
C LEU A 75 4.84 -42.97 61.42
N SER A 76 5.64 -41.91 61.30
CA SER A 76 6.94 -41.85 61.97
C SER A 76 6.73 -41.61 63.47
N GLU A 77 7.64 -42.13 64.31
CA GLU A 77 7.61 -41.99 65.79
C GLU A 77 7.39 -40.55 66.25
N THR A 78 7.88 -39.58 65.48
CA THR A 78 7.86 -38.16 65.80
C THR A 78 6.65 -37.41 65.22
N TYR A 79 5.83 -38.02 64.37
CA TYR A 79 4.75 -37.31 63.67
C TYR A 79 3.70 -36.76 64.64
N LEU A 80 3.26 -37.58 65.61
CA LEU A 80 2.30 -37.12 66.60
C LEU A 80 2.93 -36.18 67.62
N GLU A 81 4.20 -36.35 67.95
CA GLU A 81 4.93 -35.39 68.79
C GLU A 81 5.01 -34.00 68.12
N GLN A 82 5.24 -33.95 66.81
CA GLN A 82 5.21 -32.72 66.01
C GLN A 82 3.80 -32.13 65.88
N LEU A 83 2.78 -32.98 65.69
CA LEU A 83 1.37 -32.57 65.59
C LEU A 83 0.88 -31.95 66.90
N PHE A 84 1.17 -32.61 68.03
CA PHE A 84 0.87 -32.07 69.36
C PHE A 84 1.76 -30.87 69.70
N GLY A 85 2.84 -30.61 68.95
CA GLY A 85 3.72 -29.47 69.20
C GLY A 85 4.54 -29.64 70.47
N LEU A 86 4.94 -30.87 70.73
CA LEU A 86 5.81 -31.29 71.83
C LEU A 86 7.30 -31.20 71.47
N ASP A 87 7.58 -30.93 70.19
CA ASP A 87 8.90 -30.66 69.62
C ASP A 87 9.22 -29.15 69.67
N ASP A 88 10.31 -28.80 70.35
CA ASP A 88 10.76 -27.42 70.56
C ASP A 88 11.63 -26.89 69.39
N GLN A 89 11.98 -27.70 68.38
CA GLN A 89 13.01 -27.36 67.38
C GLN A 89 12.55 -26.79 66.03
N LEU A 90 11.25 -26.58 65.79
CA LEU A 90 10.75 -26.37 64.41
C LEU A 90 11.11 -25.03 63.73
N MET A 91 11.55 -24.00 64.46
CA MET A 91 11.94 -22.71 63.86
C MET A 91 13.24 -22.19 64.48
N THR A 92 14.38 -22.70 64.01
CA THR A 92 15.67 -22.08 64.34
C THR A 92 15.84 -20.78 63.54
N PRO A 93 16.51 -19.76 64.10
CA PRO A 93 16.82 -18.53 63.38
C PRO A 93 17.54 -18.77 62.05
N GLU A 94 18.36 -19.82 61.98
CA GLU A 94 19.10 -20.24 60.78
C GLU A 94 18.17 -20.71 59.65
N LEU A 95 17.15 -21.51 59.97
CA LEU A 95 16.13 -21.93 59.01
C LEU A 95 15.29 -20.73 58.53
N MET A 96 15.00 -19.79 59.41
CA MET A 96 14.28 -18.57 59.05
C MET A 96 15.10 -17.67 58.11
N ILE A 97 16.40 -17.49 58.39
CA ILE A 97 17.33 -16.75 57.51
C ILE A 97 17.42 -17.43 56.15
N LYS A 98 17.50 -18.77 56.11
CA LYS A 98 17.55 -19.55 54.86
C LYS A 98 16.26 -19.42 54.04
N ALA A 99 15.10 -19.44 54.69
CA ALA A 99 13.82 -19.23 54.02
C ALA A 99 13.71 -17.80 53.45
N CYS A 100 14.13 -16.79 54.24
CA CYS A 100 14.15 -15.40 53.80
C CYS A 100 15.13 -15.14 52.65
N SER A 101 16.33 -15.73 52.67
CA SER A 101 17.31 -15.58 51.59
C SER A 101 16.86 -16.29 50.32
N PHE A 102 16.24 -17.46 50.44
CA PHE A 102 15.64 -18.15 49.31
C PHE A 102 14.48 -17.35 48.68
N TYR A 103 13.58 -16.83 49.52
CA TYR A 103 12.45 -16.02 49.05
C TYR A 103 12.90 -14.74 48.36
N THR A 104 13.81 -13.99 48.97
CA THR A 104 14.34 -12.74 48.39
C THR A 104 15.15 -13.02 47.11
N GLY A 105 15.98 -14.05 47.09
CA GLY A 105 16.70 -14.48 45.89
C GLY A 105 15.75 -14.86 44.75
N ASN A 106 14.68 -15.60 45.05
CA ASN A 106 13.68 -15.97 44.05
C ASN A 106 12.91 -14.75 43.54
N LEU A 107 12.50 -13.82 44.41
CA LEU A 107 11.84 -12.58 44.01
C LEU A 107 12.73 -11.76 43.06
N VAL A 108 13.98 -11.51 43.45
CA VAL A 108 14.93 -10.74 42.62
C VAL A 108 15.10 -11.39 41.26
N LYS A 109 15.31 -12.72 41.22
CA LYS A 109 15.44 -13.46 39.96
C LYS A 109 14.19 -13.32 39.08
N THR A 110 13.00 -13.43 39.67
CA THR A 110 11.73 -13.37 38.94
C THR A 110 11.50 -11.97 38.37
N TYR A 111 11.61 -10.92 39.21
CA TYR A 111 11.43 -9.55 38.76
C TYR A 111 12.51 -9.10 37.77
N PHE A 112 13.77 -9.49 37.99
CA PHE A 112 14.85 -9.19 37.05
C PHE A 112 14.63 -9.88 35.70
N SER A 113 14.18 -11.14 35.70
CA SER A 113 13.88 -11.86 34.45
C SER A 113 12.74 -11.18 33.70
N ILE A 114 11.64 -10.84 34.39
CA ILE A 114 10.51 -10.11 33.79
C ILE A 114 10.96 -8.76 33.22
N TRP A 115 11.73 -7.98 33.99
CA TRP A 115 12.25 -6.69 33.54
C TRP A 115 13.15 -6.84 32.31
N ARG A 116 14.08 -7.80 32.34
CA ARG A 116 15.00 -8.08 31.24
C ARG A 116 14.23 -8.48 29.98
N ASP A 117 13.24 -9.35 30.11
CA ASP A 117 12.46 -9.85 28.98
C ASP A 117 11.60 -8.70 28.39
N ALA A 118 11.02 -7.84 29.23
CA ALA A 118 10.32 -6.63 28.79
C ALA A 118 11.26 -5.62 28.10
N ALA A 119 12.45 -5.40 28.65
CA ALA A 119 13.45 -4.50 28.06
C ALA A 119 13.95 -5.01 26.70
N LEU A 120 14.20 -6.32 26.58
CA LEU A 120 14.55 -6.96 25.31
C LEU A 120 13.41 -6.84 24.28
N SER A 121 12.16 -7.10 24.68
CA SER A 121 10.99 -6.93 23.81
C SER A 121 10.93 -5.53 23.23
N HIS A 122 11.08 -4.51 24.09
CA HIS A 122 11.06 -3.10 23.66
C HIS A 122 12.15 -2.75 22.65
N ILE A 123 13.37 -3.30 22.79
CA ILE A 123 14.45 -3.10 21.82
C ILE A 123 14.09 -3.75 20.48
N THR A 124 13.61 -4.99 20.50
CA THR A 124 13.22 -5.70 19.26
C THR A 124 12.02 -5.05 18.55
N GLU A 125 11.05 -4.55 19.31
CA GLU A 125 9.90 -3.78 18.80
C GLU A 125 10.34 -2.45 18.18
N SER A 126 11.27 -1.75 18.82
CA SER A 126 11.85 -0.51 18.26
C SER A 126 12.55 -0.77 16.93
N GLU A 127 13.35 -1.83 16.83
CA GLU A 127 14.02 -2.20 15.57
C GLU A 127 13.04 -2.60 14.47
N THR A 128 12.02 -3.39 14.80
CA THR A 128 10.98 -3.77 13.83
C THR A 128 10.16 -2.55 13.38
N MET A 129 9.78 -1.67 14.30
CA MET A 129 9.11 -0.41 13.99
C MET A 129 9.98 0.48 13.09
N ALA A 130 11.29 0.58 13.35
CA ALA A 130 12.21 1.32 12.49
C ALA A 130 12.28 0.74 11.07
N LYS A 131 12.31 -0.60 10.94
CA LYS A 131 12.25 -1.30 9.64
C LYS A 131 10.94 -1.01 8.90
N HIS A 132 9.80 -1.06 9.60
CA HIS A 132 8.49 -0.74 9.03
C HIS A 132 8.41 0.74 8.60
N MET A 133 8.91 1.65 9.42
CA MET A 133 8.98 3.08 9.11
C MET A 133 9.84 3.33 7.86
N LYS A 134 10.99 2.66 7.73
CA LYS A 134 11.84 2.76 6.54
C LYS A 134 11.11 2.29 5.29
N LYS A 135 10.47 1.10 5.33
CA LYS A 135 9.67 0.58 4.22
C LYS A 135 8.51 1.52 3.84
N ALA A 136 7.84 2.10 4.83
CA ALA A 136 6.75 3.05 4.59
C ALA A 136 7.25 4.34 3.91
N LYS A 137 8.41 4.85 4.31
CA LYS A 137 9.07 6.00 3.65
C LYS A 137 9.42 5.69 2.19
N GLU A 138 10.04 4.54 1.94
CA GLU A 138 10.38 4.08 0.58
C GLU A 138 9.12 3.95 -0.30
N TYR A 139 8.07 3.32 0.21
CA TYR A 139 6.80 3.19 -0.50
C TYR A 139 6.15 4.54 -0.80
N ASN A 140 6.14 5.47 0.16
CA ASN A 140 5.56 6.79 -0.05
C ASN A 140 6.34 7.59 -1.10
N ASN A 141 7.68 7.52 -1.08
CA ASN A 141 8.54 8.14 -2.08
C ASN A 141 8.28 7.56 -3.48
N PHE A 142 8.20 6.24 -3.59
CA PHE A 142 7.87 5.56 -4.85
C PHE A 142 6.48 5.96 -5.35
N ARG A 143 5.48 6.03 -4.47
CA ARG A 143 4.12 6.46 -4.81
C ARG A 143 4.09 7.90 -5.35
N LEU A 144 4.82 8.81 -4.71
CA LEU A 144 4.95 10.20 -5.17
C LEU A 144 5.63 10.29 -6.53
N GLN A 145 6.75 9.59 -6.73
CA GLN A 145 7.44 9.54 -8.02
C GLN A 145 6.54 8.98 -9.13
N ARG A 146 5.82 7.90 -8.85
CA ARG A 146 4.85 7.31 -9.79
C ARG A 146 3.74 8.29 -10.14
N TRP A 147 3.20 9.01 -9.16
CA TRP A 147 2.18 10.03 -9.40
C TRP A 147 2.69 11.13 -10.34
N ILE A 148 3.89 11.66 -10.08
CA ILE A 148 4.52 12.67 -10.95
C ILE A 148 4.70 12.11 -12.36
N PHE A 149 5.21 10.88 -12.49
CA PHE A 149 5.42 10.25 -13.79
C PHE A 149 4.11 10.04 -14.56
N CYS A 150 3.05 9.60 -13.89
CA CYS A 150 1.72 9.42 -14.49
C CYS A 150 1.13 10.72 -15.05
N HIS A 151 1.45 11.88 -14.47
CA HIS A 151 1.02 13.19 -15.01
C HIS A 151 1.97 13.75 -16.06
N TRP A 152 3.27 13.56 -15.85
CA TRP A 152 4.30 14.05 -16.76
C TRP A 152 4.27 13.33 -18.11
N HIS A 153 4.08 12.01 -18.12
CA HIS A 153 4.12 11.22 -19.35
C HIS A 153 3.03 11.63 -20.38
N PRO A 154 1.73 11.72 -20.01
CA PRO A 154 0.70 12.22 -20.92
C PRO A 154 0.96 13.65 -21.38
N TYR A 155 1.47 14.52 -20.50
CA TYR A 155 1.82 15.89 -20.86
C TYR A 155 2.88 15.95 -21.95
N VAL A 156 3.97 15.17 -21.80
CA VAL A 156 5.06 15.13 -22.79
C VAL A 156 4.60 14.51 -24.10
N GLU A 157 3.83 13.42 -24.07
CA GLU A 157 3.30 12.81 -25.30
C GLU A 157 2.35 13.77 -26.04
N ASN A 158 1.48 14.49 -25.32
CA ASN A 158 0.62 15.50 -25.93
C ASN A 158 1.46 16.63 -26.56
N LYS A 159 2.50 17.12 -25.88
CA LYS A 159 3.39 18.16 -26.43
C LYS A 159 4.13 17.68 -27.69
N LYS A 160 4.59 16.44 -27.69
CA LYS A 160 5.24 15.81 -28.86
C LYS A 160 4.26 15.68 -30.03
N GLN A 161 3.01 15.30 -29.75
CA GLN A 161 1.95 15.22 -30.76
C GLN A 161 1.64 16.60 -31.35
N GLN A 162 1.49 17.63 -30.51
CA GLN A 162 1.28 19.02 -30.96
C GLN A 162 2.42 19.51 -31.86
N LEU A 163 3.67 19.21 -31.52
CA LEU A 163 4.84 19.53 -32.34
C LEU A 163 4.80 18.84 -33.71
N LYS A 164 4.49 17.54 -33.76
CA LYS A 164 4.32 16.79 -35.01
C LYS A 164 3.23 17.39 -35.89
N GLU A 165 2.09 17.74 -35.30
CA GLU A 165 0.98 18.36 -36.01
C GLU A 165 1.37 19.73 -36.57
N ALA A 166 2.00 20.58 -35.77
CA ALA A 166 2.48 21.89 -36.20
C ALA A 166 3.48 21.77 -37.36
N LEU A 167 4.45 20.86 -37.26
CA LEU A 167 5.41 20.59 -38.34
C LEU A 167 4.71 20.13 -39.62
N SER A 168 3.72 19.23 -39.52
CA SER A 168 2.95 18.78 -40.68
C SER A 168 2.18 19.92 -41.36
N ARG A 169 1.65 20.87 -40.59
CA ARG A 169 0.96 22.07 -41.12
C ARG A 169 1.94 22.98 -41.85
N ILE A 170 3.12 23.24 -41.27
CA ILE A 170 4.17 24.05 -41.89
C ILE A 170 4.64 23.42 -43.20
N GLN A 171 4.88 22.10 -43.21
CA GLN A 171 5.28 21.37 -44.42
C GLN A 171 4.22 21.47 -45.53
N LYS A 172 2.93 21.30 -45.18
CA LYS A 172 1.82 21.48 -46.13
C LYS A 172 1.78 22.90 -46.67
N MET A 173 1.91 23.92 -45.83
CA MET A 173 1.96 25.32 -46.28
C MET A 173 3.13 25.56 -47.24
N PHE A 174 4.32 25.05 -46.92
CA PHE A 174 5.49 25.20 -47.77
C PHE A 174 5.30 24.51 -49.13
N TYR A 175 4.72 23.30 -49.12
CA TYR A 175 4.37 22.59 -50.34
C TYR A 175 3.36 23.36 -51.20
N CYS A 176 2.27 23.85 -50.60
CA CYS A 176 1.28 24.67 -51.29
C CYS A 176 1.90 25.95 -51.87
N TYR A 177 2.72 26.66 -51.08
CA TYR A 177 3.41 27.87 -51.53
C TYR A 177 4.35 27.59 -52.71
N LYS A 178 5.11 26.48 -52.64
CA LYS A 178 5.97 26.04 -53.73
C LYS A 178 5.17 25.76 -55.00
N LEU A 179 4.03 25.07 -54.89
CA LEU A 179 3.14 24.81 -56.02
C LEU A 179 2.56 26.10 -56.62
N ILE A 180 2.08 27.01 -55.77
CA ILE A 180 1.57 28.32 -56.21
C ILE A 180 2.66 29.06 -56.98
N ASN A 181 3.89 29.12 -56.45
CA ASN A 181 5.00 29.81 -57.11
C ASN A 181 5.40 29.16 -58.46
N ILE A 182 5.30 27.83 -58.57
CA ILE A 182 5.52 27.14 -59.86
C ILE A 182 4.41 27.50 -60.85
N LEU A 183 3.15 27.47 -60.41
CA LEU A 183 1.99 27.78 -61.25
C LEU A 183 1.96 29.24 -61.70
N THR A 184 2.33 30.19 -60.83
CA THR A 184 2.43 31.61 -61.20
C THR A 184 3.52 31.82 -62.24
N LYS A 185 4.73 31.28 -62.03
CA LYS A 185 5.82 31.36 -63.02
C LYS A 185 5.44 30.73 -64.37
N TRP A 186 4.74 29.60 -64.34
CA TRP A 186 4.24 28.96 -65.57
C TRP A 186 3.20 29.82 -66.27
N ARG A 187 2.23 30.35 -65.52
CA ARG A 187 1.18 31.26 -66.03
C ARG A 187 1.78 32.51 -66.68
N ASP A 188 2.76 33.13 -66.04
CA ASP A 188 3.42 34.32 -66.56
C ASP A 188 4.19 34.00 -67.84
N LYS A 189 4.90 32.88 -67.88
CA LYS A 189 5.60 32.41 -69.10
C LYS A 189 4.63 32.11 -70.23
N ALA A 190 3.48 31.50 -69.95
CA ALA A 190 2.44 31.23 -70.93
C ALA A 190 1.83 32.54 -71.47
N ARG A 191 1.53 33.50 -70.58
CA ARG A 191 1.03 34.83 -70.94
C ARG A 191 2.02 35.59 -71.83
N CYS A 192 3.31 35.61 -71.46
CA CYS A 192 4.35 36.24 -72.30
C CYS A 192 4.48 35.58 -73.68
N ARG A 193 4.35 34.25 -73.77
CA ARG A 193 4.36 33.56 -75.07
C ARG A 193 3.14 33.91 -75.92
N ASN A 194 1.95 33.96 -75.33
CA ASN A 194 0.75 34.39 -76.07
C ASN A 194 0.87 35.83 -76.53
N LYS A 195 1.29 36.75 -75.67
CA LYS A 195 1.48 38.16 -76.03
C LYS A 195 2.46 38.33 -77.19
N LYS A 196 3.60 37.62 -77.17
CA LYS A 196 4.54 37.61 -78.31
C LYS A 196 3.89 37.11 -79.61
N ARG A 197 3.06 36.06 -79.55
CA ARG A 197 2.34 35.57 -80.74
C ARG A 197 1.33 36.59 -81.25
N GLU A 198 0.60 37.25 -80.35
CA GLU A 198 -0.35 38.31 -80.69
C GLU A 198 0.38 39.50 -81.34
N ASP A 199 1.47 39.97 -80.72
CA ASP A 199 2.32 41.05 -81.25
C ASP A 199 2.91 40.69 -82.63
N ASP A 200 3.42 39.46 -82.80
CA ASP A 200 3.93 38.97 -84.08
C ASP A 200 2.85 38.91 -85.18
N LEU A 201 1.62 38.50 -84.82
CA LEU A 201 0.48 38.48 -85.73
C LEU A 201 0.05 39.91 -86.10
N LEU A 202 -0.02 40.82 -85.14
CA LEU A 202 -0.32 42.23 -85.37
C LEU A 202 0.73 42.86 -86.31
N LEU A 203 2.02 42.63 -86.07
CA LEU A 203 3.10 43.08 -86.96
C LEU A 203 2.95 42.54 -88.39
N LYS A 204 2.59 41.25 -88.55
CA LYS A 204 2.30 40.68 -89.87
C LYS A 204 1.11 41.36 -90.54
N HIS A 205 0.03 41.60 -89.81
CA HIS A 205 -1.14 42.30 -90.32
C HIS A 205 -0.81 43.74 -90.71
N GLU A 206 -0.04 44.48 -89.91
CA GLU A 206 0.42 45.83 -90.23
C GLU A 206 1.29 45.87 -91.49
N LEU A 207 2.22 44.91 -91.63
CA LEU A 207 3.06 44.79 -92.83
C LEU A 207 2.22 44.49 -94.08
N GLN A 208 1.22 43.61 -93.97
CA GLN A 208 0.27 43.33 -95.05
C GLN A 208 -0.55 44.58 -95.40
N LEU A 209 -1.06 45.31 -94.42
CA LEU A 209 -1.77 46.58 -94.59
C LEU A 209 -0.89 47.63 -95.27
N ARG A 210 0.37 47.76 -94.87
CA ARG A 210 1.33 48.67 -95.54
C ARG A 210 1.57 48.25 -96.98
N LYS A 211 1.80 46.95 -97.25
CA LYS A 211 1.94 46.40 -98.62
C LYS A 211 0.70 46.63 -99.47
N TRP A 212 -0.49 46.49 -98.89
CA TRP A 212 -1.75 46.75 -99.58
C TRP A 212 -1.90 48.25 -99.89
N LYS A 213 -1.60 49.14 -98.92
CA LYS A 213 -1.60 50.60 -99.13
C LYS A 213 -0.57 51.04 -100.19
N THR A 214 0.62 50.45 -100.23
CA THR A 214 1.60 50.78 -101.27
C THR A 214 1.18 50.26 -102.64
N LYS A 215 0.56 49.06 -102.72
CA LYS A 215 -0.05 48.55 -103.96
C LYS A 215 -1.26 49.36 -104.42
N SER A 216 -2.11 49.85 -103.51
CA SER A 216 -3.24 50.71 -103.86
C SER A 216 -2.75 52.07 -104.34
N LYS A 217 -1.68 52.62 -103.74
CA LYS A 217 -1.04 53.84 -104.21
C LYS A 217 -0.34 53.67 -105.56
N SER A 218 0.28 52.53 -105.87
CA SER A 218 0.82 52.28 -107.21
C SER A 218 -0.27 52.08 -108.27
N LYS A 219 -1.43 51.51 -107.88
CA LYS A 219 -2.63 51.50 -108.74
C LYS A 219 -3.17 52.92 -108.95
N LEU A 220 -3.16 53.76 -107.92
CA LEU A 220 -3.54 55.18 -108.02
C LEU A 220 -2.64 55.95 -109.00
N PHE A 221 -1.32 55.74 -108.99
CA PHE A 221 -0.43 56.34 -110.00
C PHE A 221 -0.62 55.80 -111.43
N THR A 222 -1.25 54.64 -111.60
CA THR A 222 -1.61 54.11 -112.93
C THR A 222 -3.01 54.59 -113.36
N GLU A 223 -3.89 54.90 -112.41
CA GLU A 223 -5.25 55.41 -112.64
C GLU A 223 -5.32 56.96 -112.65
N GLU A 224 -4.33 57.67 -112.10
CA GLU A 224 -4.24 59.14 -112.15
C GLU A 224 -3.91 59.68 -113.55
N GLU A 225 -3.37 58.86 -114.47
CA GLU A 225 -3.33 59.19 -115.90
C GLU A 225 -4.67 58.93 -116.61
N GLN A 226 -5.63 58.25 -115.99
CA GLN A 226 -6.93 57.91 -116.59
C GLN A 226 -8.15 58.63 -115.98
N MET A 227 -8.02 59.30 -114.84
CA MET A 227 -9.14 60.02 -114.18
C MET A 227 -9.18 61.54 -114.43
N PHE A 228 -8.53 62.02 -115.50
CA PHE A 228 -8.76 63.38 -116.04
C PHE A 228 -10.00 63.43 -116.94
N LEU A 229 -11.14 62.89 -116.51
CA LEU A 229 -12.43 63.13 -117.17
C LEU A 229 -13.57 62.71 -116.23
N GLN A 230 -14.41 63.70 -115.89
CA GLN A 230 -15.77 63.57 -115.35
C GLN A 230 -15.85 63.30 -113.83
N GLY A 231 -16.44 64.14 -112.97
CA GLY A 231 -17.35 65.27 -113.16
C GLY A 231 -18.48 65.19 -112.13
N SER A 232 -18.35 65.99 -111.06
CA SER A 232 -19.40 66.62 -110.21
C SER A 232 -20.31 65.82 -109.24
N SER A 233 -20.25 66.28 -107.97
CA SER A 233 -21.35 66.75 -107.09
C SER A 233 -22.30 65.76 -106.40
N SER A 234 -22.29 65.76 -105.05
CA SER A 234 -23.45 66.12 -104.20
C SER A 234 -23.15 65.95 -102.70
N GLU A 235 -23.40 67.02 -101.92
CA GLU A 235 -23.39 67.06 -100.44
C GLU A 235 -24.63 66.39 -99.85
N CYS A 236 -24.47 65.66 -98.73
CA CYS A 236 -25.41 65.70 -97.62
C CYS A 236 -24.76 65.22 -96.32
N SER A 237 -24.83 66.08 -95.32
CA SER A 237 -24.57 65.82 -93.90
C SER A 237 -25.70 64.98 -93.31
N LEU A 238 -25.40 64.09 -92.35
CA LEU A 238 -26.32 63.76 -91.27
C LEU A 238 -25.57 63.22 -90.04
N VAL A 239 -25.95 63.83 -88.93
CA VAL A 239 -25.57 63.68 -87.52
C VAL A 239 -25.65 62.23 -87.04
N GLY A 240 -24.72 61.85 -86.17
CA GLY A 240 -24.67 60.51 -85.57
C GLY A 240 -25.57 60.35 -84.35
N GLU A 241 -25.82 59.10 -83.99
CA GLU A 241 -26.25 58.69 -82.65
C GLU A 241 -25.59 57.34 -82.34
N SER A 242 -24.55 57.38 -81.50
CA SER A 242 -24.09 56.23 -80.75
C SER A 242 -25.14 55.92 -79.69
N LEU A 243 -25.89 54.83 -79.85
CA LEU A 243 -26.74 54.30 -78.79
C LEU A 243 -25.86 53.93 -77.57
N PRO A 244 -26.10 54.49 -76.38
CA PRO A 244 -25.48 54.00 -75.16
C PRO A 244 -26.11 52.65 -74.81
N CYS A 245 -25.30 51.60 -74.73
CA CYS A 245 -25.75 50.32 -74.17
C CYS A 245 -26.19 50.53 -72.72
N ASP A 246 -27.48 50.35 -72.48
CA ASP A 246 -28.12 50.41 -71.17
C ASP A 246 -27.75 49.16 -70.36
N ILE A 247 -26.94 49.36 -69.31
CA ILE A 247 -26.36 48.29 -68.47
C ILE A 247 -27.42 47.72 -67.50
N SER A 248 -28.62 48.30 -67.45
CA SER A 248 -29.72 47.84 -66.58
C SER A 248 -30.41 46.54 -67.05
N LEU A 249 -30.06 46.00 -68.22
CA LEU A 249 -30.63 44.77 -68.79
C LEU A 249 -29.76 43.51 -68.59
N LEU A 250 -28.71 43.56 -67.77
CA LEU A 250 -27.90 42.38 -67.47
C LEU A 250 -28.51 41.57 -66.29
N PRO A 251 -28.76 40.26 -66.45
CA PRO A 251 -29.34 39.43 -65.39
C PRO A 251 -28.40 39.29 -64.18
N GLU A 252 -28.97 39.40 -62.97
CA GLU A 252 -28.34 39.48 -61.63
C GLU A 252 -27.36 38.34 -61.22
N ARG A 253 -26.98 37.44 -62.12
CA ARG A 253 -26.06 36.32 -61.81
C ARG A 253 -24.57 36.65 -61.91
N ALA A 254 -24.20 37.93 -62.00
CA ALA A 254 -22.81 38.36 -62.13
C ALA A 254 -22.23 39.11 -60.90
N ILE A 255 -22.96 39.18 -59.78
CA ILE A 255 -22.50 39.92 -58.57
C ILE A 255 -22.23 39.00 -57.35
N LEU A 256 -22.36 37.68 -57.50
CA LEU A 256 -21.95 36.74 -56.43
C LEU A 256 -21.12 35.58 -56.97
N GLN A 257 -19.80 35.82 -57.06
CA GLN A 257 -18.75 34.82 -56.84
C GLN A 257 -17.42 35.50 -56.51
#